data_AF-A0A1H7Q897-F1
#
_entry.id   AF-A0A1H7Q897-F1
#
_cell.length_a   1.000
_cell.length_b   1.000
_cell.length_c   1.000
_cell.angle_alpha   90.00
_cell.angle_beta   90.00
_cell.angle_gamma   90.00
#
_symmetry.space_group_name_H-M   'P 1'
#
loop_
_entity.id
_entity.type
_entity.pdbx_description
1 polymer ?
#
loop_
_entity_poly.entity_id
_entity_poly.type
_entity_poly.pdbx_seq_one_letter_code
_entity_poly.pdbx_strand_id
1 'polypeptide(L)'
;MNPINILFFAIASIIGMEDASIVSRKVSITINPVDKTFEILQEDLFSIIILTDDSLMVANELRKIAEFCTNVKQKNFNGLTVEKIILNKHNQQLNAALKGSYTDPKVLAEAGIYFDTETDEFSMINIPEWNMRSSDSILKDDTWIWTAHKSVTFVMEPFENIPDEYLEHRRSMLPYWKRWQESQPKIDYLSKNSQLDLCFFNSFLISESF
;
A
#
# COMPACT_ATOMS: atom_id res chain seq x y z
N MET A 1 25.24 2.55 5.31
CA MET A 1 24.24 1.46 5.21
C MET A 1 23.01 2.11 4.62
N ASN A 2 22.67 1.82 3.37
CA ASN A 2 21.45 2.40 2.79
C ASN A 2 20.28 1.73 3.51
N PRO A 3 19.37 2.49 4.15
CA PRO A 3 18.13 1.90 4.64
C PRO A 3 17.48 1.19 3.46
N ILE A 4 17.13 -0.08 3.64
CA ILE A 4 16.29 -0.77 2.67
C ILE A 4 14.97 0.03 2.72
N ASN A 5 14.75 0.88 1.73
CA ASN A 5 13.51 1.61 1.59
C ASN A 5 12.48 0.59 1.13
N ILE A 6 11.80 -0.06 2.07
CA ILE A 6 10.85 -1.08 1.67
C ILE A 6 9.52 -0.39 1.34
N LEU A 7 9.55 0.30 0.19
CA LEU A 7 8.50 1.21 -0.28
C LEU A 7 7.13 0.53 -0.30
N PHE A 8 7.06 -0.78 -0.50
CA PHE A 8 5.78 -1.47 -0.65
C PHE A 8 5.03 -1.80 0.65
N PHE A 9 5.62 -1.55 1.83
CA PHE A 9 5.02 -1.94 3.13
C PHE A 9 4.19 -0.82 3.77
N ALA A 10 4.58 0.42 3.55
CA ALA A 10 3.91 1.58 4.12
C ALA A 10 3.48 2.54 3.01
N ILE A 11 2.18 2.84 2.97
CA ILE A 11 1.62 3.88 2.07
C ILE A 11 2.39 5.20 2.26
N ALA A 12 2.76 5.50 3.51
CA ALA A 12 3.54 6.66 3.89
C ALA A 12 4.87 6.74 3.12
N SER A 13 5.61 5.62 3.00
CA SER A 13 6.87 5.58 2.26
C SER A 13 6.69 5.89 0.78
N ILE A 14 5.59 5.42 0.18
CA ILE A 14 5.27 5.68 -1.24
C ILE A 14 4.95 7.16 -1.49
N ILE A 15 4.40 7.86 -0.50
CA ILE A 15 4.12 9.30 -0.60
C ILE A 15 5.26 10.19 -0.09
N GLY A 16 6.43 9.59 0.20
CA GLY A 16 7.64 10.29 0.62
C GLY A 16 7.71 10.64 2.11
N MET A 17 7.06 9.85 2.96
CA MET A 17 7.15 9.97 4.42
C MET A 17 8.12 8.94 4.99
N GLU A 18 9.02 9.39 5.86
CA GLU A 18 10.05 8.55 6.49
C GLU A 18 9.54 7.90 7.79
N ASP A 19 8.63 8.57 8.53
CA ASP A 19 8.02 8.06 9.75
C ASP A 19 6.61 7.53 9.49
N ALA A 20 6.53 6.23 9.20
CA ALA A 20 5.25 5.54 9.02
C ALA A 20 4.78 4.90 10.33
N SER A 21 3.62 5.33 10.81
CA SER A 21 2.94 4.82 12.01
C SER A 21 1.68 4.01 11.68
N ILE A 22 1.17 4.14 10.45
CA ILE A 22 0.03 3.37 9.94
C ILE A 22 0.56 2.16 9.18
N VAL A 23 0.14 0.99 9.63
CA VAL A 23 0.52 -0.31 9.07
C VAL A 23 -0.73 -1.13 8.78
N SER A 24 -0.55 -2.31 8.19
CA SER A 24 -1.65 -3.22 7.86
C SER A 24 -1.41 -4.61 8.43
N ARG A 25 -2.49 -5.32 8.75
CA ARG A 25 -2.39 -6.70 9.21
C ARG A 25 -1.87 -7.62 8.11
N LYS A 26 -2.32 -7.36 6.88
CA LYS A 26 -1.96 -8.14 5.71
C LYS A 26 -1.73 -7.23 4.51
N VAL A 27 -0.66 -7.48 3.78
CA VAL A 27 -0.34 -6.81 2.53
C VAL A 27 -0.30 -7.84 1.41
N SER A 28 -0.89 -7.51 0.26
CA SER A 28 -0.67 -8.24 -0.99
C SER A 28 -0.03 -7.30 -2.00
N ILE A 29 1.14 -7.65 -2.53
CA ILE A 29 1.85 -6.90 -3.57
C ILE A 29 1.82 -7.72 -4.84
N THR A 30 1.27 -7.15 -5.90
CA THR A 30 1.28 -7.74 -7.24
C THR A 30 2.15 -6.88 -8.14
N ILE A 31 3.09 -7.51 -8.84
CA ILE A 31 3.94 -6.84 -9.84
C ILE A 31 3.72 -7.53 -11.15
N ASN A 32 3.44 -6.76 -12.20
CA ASN A 32 3.34 -7.22 -13.57
C ASN A 32 4.51 -6.63 -14.38
N PRO A 33 5.56 -7.41 -14.64
CA PRO A 33 6.72 -7.01 -15.45
C PRO A 33 6.41 -6.64 -16.90
N VAL A 34 5.42 -7.31 -17.51
CA VAL A 34 5.08 -7.14 -18.93
C VAL A 34 4.41 -5.78 -19.15
N ASP A 35 3.41 -5.47 -18.32
CA ASP A 35 2.69 -4.20 -18.37
C ASP A 35 3.40 -3.08 -17.60
N LYS A 36 4.47 -3.43 -16.86
CA LYS A 36 5.21 -2.54 -15.95
C LYS A 36 4.30 -1.83 -14.95
N THR A 37 3.41 -2.60 -14.33
CA THR A 37 2.48 -2.12 -13.31
C THR A 37 2.67 -2.82 -11.98
N PHE A 38 2.20 -2.18 -10.92
CA PHE A 38 2.13 -2.77 -9.60
C PHE A 38 0.83 -2.39 -8.89
N GLU A 39 0.40 -3.28 -8.02
CA GLU A 39 -0.74 -3.09 -7.15
C GLU A 39 -0.37 -3.53 -5.73
N ILE A 40 -0.82 -2.74 -4.75
CA ILE A 40 -0.62 -3.02 -3.33
C ILE A 40 -1.98 -2.97 -2.66
N LEU A 41 -2.37 -4.07 -2.04
CA LEU A 41 -3.59 -4.17 -1.24
C LEU A 41 -3.18 -4.30 0.22
N GLN A 42 -3.64 -3.37 1.04
CA GLN A 42 -3.41 -3.35 2.48
C GLN A 42 -4.72 -3.56 3.21
N GLU A 43 -4.82 -4.66 3.95
CA GLU A 43 -6.01 -5.05 4.68
C GLU A 43 -5.86 -4.74 6.16
N ASP A 44 -6.92 -4.20 6.75
CA ASP A 44 -7.01 -3.93 8.19
C ASP A 44 -5.90 -2.99 8.67
N LEU A 45 -5.99 -1.73 8.25
CA LEU A 45 -5.09 -0.65 8.64
C LEU A 45 -5.23 -0.32 10.13
N PHE A 46 -4.11 -0.31 10.82
CA PHE A 46 -4.01 -0.01 12.24
C PHE A 46 -2.74 0.75 12.59
N SER A 47 -2.67 1.23 13.81
CA SER A 47 -1.44 1.76 14.42
C SER A 47 -1.31 1.25 15.86
N ILE A 48 -0.10 1.30 16.41
CA ILE A 48 0.19 1.01 17.81
C ILE A 48 0.34 2.35 18.52
N ILE A 49 -0.58 2.67 19.43
CA ILE A 49 -0.66 3.97 20.10
C ILE A 49 -0.48 3.74 21.60
N ILE A 50 0.69 4.11 22.11
CA ILE A 50 1.04 3.99 23.53
C ILE A 50 0.91 5.36 24.20
N LEU A 51 1.43 6.40 23.56
CA LEU A 51 1.46 7.77 24.06
C LEU A 51 0.48 8.67 23.28
N THR A 52 0.14 9.81 23.87
CA THR A 52 -0.69 10.83 23.22
C THR A 52 -0.07 11.36 21.92
N ASP A 53 1.26 11.52 21.91
CA ASP A 53 2.00 12.02 20.75
C ASP A 53 1.90 11.06 19.55
N ASP A 54 1.86 9.75 19.79
CA ASP A 54 1.63 8.74 18.74
C ASP A 54 0.28 8.98 18.05
N SER A 55 -0.75 9.34 18.80
CA SER A 55 -2.06 9.65 18.22
C SER A 55 -2.05 10.90 17.34
N LEU A 56 -1.19 11.88 17.61
CA LEU A 56 -1.04 13.07 16.78
C LEU A 56 -0.27 12.74 15.49
N MET A 57 0.77 11.89 15.58
CA MET A 57 1.52 11.40 14.43
C MET A 57 0.61 10.63 13.46
N VAL A 58 -0.18 9.68 13.98
CA VAL A 58 -1.14 8.89 13.21
C VAL A 58 -2.17 9.76 12.51
N ALA A 59 -2.75 10.74 13.22
CA ALA A 59 -3.74 11.65 12.63
C ALA A 59 -3.13 12.50 11.50
N ASN A 60 -1.89 12.96 11.67
CA ASN A 60 -1.18 13.74 10.66
C ASN A 60 -0.80 12.89 9.44
N GLU A 61 -0.36 11.65 9.64
CA GLU A 61 -0.08 10.71 8.55
C GLU A 61 -1.33 10.40 7.74
N LEU A 62 -2.44 10.05 8.39
CA LEU A 62 -3.70 9.78 7.70
C LEU A 62 -4.19 10.99 6.90
N ARG A 63 -4.04 12.21 7.45
CA ARG A 63 -4.36 13.45 6.75
C ARG A 63 -3.50 13.60 5.48
N LYS A 64 -2.19 13.38 5.56
CA LYS A 64 -1.28 13.47 4.41
C LYS A 64 -1.60 12.43 3.34
N ILE A 65 -1.92 11.19 3.74
CA ILE A 65 -2.38 10.15 2.81
C ILE A 65 -3.66 10.61 2.10
N ALA A 66 -4.63 11.12 2.85
CA ALA A 66 -5.89 11.58 2.27
C ALA A 66 -5.73 12.81 1.36
N GLU A 67 -4.85 13.76 1.71
CA GLU A 67 -4.48 14.90 0.86
C GLU A 67 -3.75 14.49 -0.40
N PHE A 68 -2.95 13.42 -0.33
CA PHE A 68 -2.32 12.82 -1.51
C PHE A 68 -3.40 12.23 -2.45
N CYS A 69 -4.40 11.53 -1.89
CA CYS A 69 -5.51 10.97 -2.68
C CYS A 69 -6.31 12.03 -3.43
N THR A 70 -6.45 13.25 -2.87
CA THR A 70 -7.23 14.33 -3.50
C THR A 70 -6.43 15.15 -4.52
N ASN A 71 -5.10 15.19 -4.39
CA ASN A 71 -4.23 15.94 -5.29
C ASN A 71 -3.44 15.00 -6.21
N VAL A 72 -4.14 14.35 -7.14
CA VAL A 72 -3.59 13.40 -8.14
C VAL A 72 -2.81 14.12 -9.27
N LYS A 73 -1.95 15.08 -8.94
CA LYS A 73 -0.84 15.37 -9.85
C LYS A 73 0.06 14.14 -9.73
N GLN A 74 0.04 13.26 -10.74
CA GLN A 74 0.85 12.04 -10.83
C GLN A 74 2.24 12.34 -10.26
N LYS A 75 2.56 11.73 -9.12
CA LYS A 75 3.87 11.94 -8.50
C LYS A 75 4.79 10.87 -9.06
N ASN A 76 5.68 11.32 -9.95
CA ASN A 76 6.75 10.51 -10.50
C ASN A 76 7.93 10.58 -9.52
N PHE A 77 8.30 9.43 -8.97
CA PHE A 77 9.47 9.26 -8.13
C PHE A 77 10.46 8.39 -8.88
N ASN A 78 11.50 8.99 -9.49
CA ASN A 78 12.60 8.26 -10.13
C ASN A 78 12.17 7.13 -11.10
N GLY A 79 11.05 7.31 -11.82
CA GLY A 79 10.51 6.32 -12.76
C GLY A 79 9.42 5.41 -12.19
N LEU A 80 9.05 5.55 -10.92
CA LEU A 80 7.82 5.03 -10.32
C LEU A 80 6.71 6.09 -10.39
N THR A 81 5.53 5.68 -10.83
CA THR A 81 4.33 6.52 -10.91
C THR A 81 3.24 5.94 -10.03
N VAL A 82 2.79 6.71 -9.04
CA VAL A 82 1.59 6.36 -8.26
C VAL A 82 0.38 6.95 -8.97
N GLU A 83 -0.47 6.08 -9.52
CA GLU A 83 -1.64 6.49 -10.30
C GLU A 83 -2.84 6.73 -9.39
N LYS A 84 -3.02 5.88 -8.39
CA LYS A 84 -4.21 5.91 -7.53
C LYS A 84 -3.91 5.32 -6.16
N ILE A 85 -4.45 5.97 -5.14
CA ILE A 85 -4.59 5.42 -3.78
C ILE A 85 -6.07 5.50 -3.41
N ILE A 86 -6.63 4.40 -2.93
CA ILE A 86 -8.03 4.28 -2.51
C ILE A 86 -8.04 3.83 -1.06
N LEU A 87 -8.67 4.62 -0.19
CA LEU A 87 -9.05 4.17 1.15
C LEU A 87 -10.50 3.72 1.12
N ASN A 88 -10.79 2.52 1.61
CA ASN A 88 -12.15 2.00 1.66
C ASN A 88 -12.42 1.27 2.98
N LYS A 89 -13.71 1.15 3.31
CA LYS A 89 -14.15 0.38 4.46
C LYS A 89 -14.60 -1.00 3.99
N HIS A 90 -14.04 -2.04 4.59
CA HIS A 90 -14.46 -3.43 4.38
C HIS A 90 -14.56 -4.13 5.73
N ASN A 91 -15.68 -4.81 6.03
CA ASN A 91 -15.90 -5.54 7.29
C ASN A 91 -15.54 -4.75 8.57
N GLN A 92 -15.95 -3.47 8.63
CA GLN A 92 -15.64 -2.56 9.75
C GLN A 92 -14.14 -2.24 9.96
N GLN A 93 -13.29 -2.58 8.99
CA GLN A 93 -11.90 -2.14 8.95
C GLN A 93 -11.67 -1.14 7.82
N LEU A 94 -10.62 -0.36 7.96
CA LEU A 94 -10.12 0.51 6.90
C LEU A 94 -9.06 -0.27 6.12
N ASN A 95 -9.18 -0.30 4.80
CA ASN A 95 -8.20 -0.90 3.89
C ASN A 95 -7.68 0.18 2.94
N ALA A 96 -6.54 -0.09 2.32
CA ALA A 96 -6.02 0.70 1.22
C ALA A 96 -5.72 -0.16 0.00
N ALA A 97 -5.95 0.41 -1.19
CA ALA A 97 -5.46 -0.11 -2.45
C ALA A 97 -4.63 0.97 -3.13
N LEU A 98 -3.44 0.61 -3.58
CA LEU A 98 -2.56 1.47 -4.37
C LEU A 98 -2.29 0.82 -5.70
N LYS A 99 -2.39 1.60 -6.77
CA LYS A 99 -2.01 1.19 -8.12
C LYS A 99 -1.01 2.17 -8.71
N GLY A 100 -0.02 1.64 -9.40
CA GLY A 100 0.99 2.43 -10.09
C GLY A 100 1.62 1.70 -11.25
N SER A 101 2.56 2.41 -11.88
CA SER A 101 3.36 1.94 -13.00
C SER A 101 4.82 2.32 -12.82
N TYR A 102 5.70 1.67 -13.57
CA TYR A 102 7.13 1.97 -13.57
C TYR A 102 7.70 1.96 -14.99
N THR A 103 8.77 2.73 -15.20
CA THR A 103 9.34 2.90 -16.54
C THR A 103 10.28 1.75 -16.93
N ASP A 104 11.04 1.24 -15.96
CA ASP A 104 12.06 0.21 -16.15
C ASP A 104 12.14 -0.73 -14.92
N PRO A 105 12.31 -2.06 -15.10
CA PRO A 105 12.48 -3.00 -14.00
C PRO A 105 13.51 -2.57 -12.93
N LYS A 106 14.59 -1.90 -13.34
CA LYS A 106 15.67 -1.48 -12.43
C LYS A 106 15.24 -0.42 -11.43
N VAL A 107 14.16 0.35 -11.70
CA VAL A 107 13.67 1.37 -10.75
C VAL A 107 13.05 0.74 -9.51
N LEU A 108 12.64 -0.53 -9.57
CA LEU A 108 12.11 -1.26 -8.43
C LEU A 108 13.19 -1.57 -7.37
N ALA A 109 14.48 -1.35 -7.68
CA ALA A 109 15.56 -1.52 -6.71
C ALA A 109 15.43 -0.56 -5.52
N GLU A 110 14.83 0.62 -5.72
CA GLU A 110 14.50 1.55 -4.63
C GLU A 110 13.48 0.96 -3.64
N ALA A 111 12.70 -0.03 -4.07
CA ALA A 111 11.73 -0.74 -3.26
C ALA A 111 12.25 -2.09 -2.74
N GLY A 112 13.54 -2.38 -2.90
CA GLY A 112 14.17 -3.64 -2.49
C GLY A 112 13.99 -4.80 -3.46
N ILE A 113 13.59 -4.54 -4.70
CA ILE A 113 13.41 -5.54 -5.76
C ILE A 113 14.46 -5.35 -6.84
N TYR A 114 15.36 -6.32 -6.99
CA TYR A 114 16.46 -6.27 -7.95
C TYR A 114 16.09 -7.03 -9.22
N PHE A 115 16.63 -6.59 -10.36
CA PHE A 115 16.42 -7.21 -11.65
C PHE A 115 17.76 -7.54 -12.31
N ASP A 116 17.92 -8.82 -12.70
CA ASP A 116 19.09 -9.32 -13.41
C ASP A 116 18.79 -9.42 -14.91
N THR A 117 19.52 -8.65 -15.72
CA THR A 117 19.36 -8.63 -17.18
C THR A 117 19.93 -9.86 -17.88
N GLU A 118 20.83 -10.61 -17.24
CA GLU A 118 21.42 -11.81 -17.82
C GLU A 118 20.47 -13.00 -17.74
N THR A 119 19.73 -13.13 -16.64
CA THR A 119 18.77 -14.23 -16.42
C THR A 119 17.32 -13.84 -16.70
N ASP A 120 17.03 -12.53 -16.83
CA ASP A 120 15.67 -11.97 -16.93
C ASP A 120 14.79 -12.33 -15.72
N GLU A 121 15.41 -12.27 -14.54
CA GLU A 121 14.79 -12.62 -13.26
C GLU A 121 14.82 -11.43 -12.29
N PHE A 122 13.77 -11.33 -11.51
CA PHE A 122 13.70 -10.47 -10.34
C PHE A 122 14.08 -11.23 -9.08
N SER A 123 14.62 -10.49 -8.12
CA SER A 123 14.92 -11.01 -6.79
C SER A 123 14.55 -10.02 -5.68
N MET A 124 14.16 -10.56 -4.52
CA MET A 124 13.87 -9.79 -3.32
C MET A 124 14.29 -10.59 -2.08
N ILE A 125 14.93 -9.93 -1.12
CA ILE A 125 15.35 -10.57 0.12
C ILE A 125 14.11 -11.04 0.90
N ASN A 126 14.17 -12.27 1.40
CA ASN A 126 13.20 -12.79 2.34
C ASN A 126 13.48 -12.22 3.73
N ILE A 127 12.48 -11.59 4.33
CA ILE A 127 12.51 -11.18 5.74
C ILE A 127 11.55 -12.11 6.48
N PRO A 128 12.06 -13.12 7.22
CA PRO A 128 11.24 -14.15 7.85
C PRO A 128 10.14 -13.59 8.75
N GLU A 129 10.43 -12.50 9.45
CA GLU A 129 9.49 -11.81 10.35
C GLU A 129 8.26 -11.26 9.62
N TRP A 130 8.31 -11.10 8.30
CA TRP A 130 7.17 -10.62 7.51
C TRP A 130 6.18 -11.71 7.11
N ASN A 131 6.47 -12.97 7.42
CA ASN A 131 5.64 -14.13 7.07
C ASN A 131 5.25 -14.11 5.58
N MET A 132 6.23 -13.76 4.73
CA MET A 132 6.03 -13.59 3.30
C MET A 132 5.82 -14.94 2.60
N ARG A 133 4.88 -14.98 1.67
CA ARG A 133 4.59 -16.15 0.83
C ARG A 133 4.22 -15.73 -0.58
N SER A 134 4.54 -16.57 -1.55
CA SER A 134 4.11 -16.43 -2.94
C SER A 134 4.04 -17.81 -3.60
N SER A 135 3.04 -18.01 -4.45
CA SER A 135 2.94 -19.20 -5.33
C SER A 135 3.64 -19.00 -6.68
N ASP A 136 4.02 -17.76 -6.99
CA ASP A 136 4.52 -17.38 -8.32
C ASP A 136 6.05 -17.27 -8.37
N SER A 137 6.69 -17.28 -7.21
CA SER A 137 8.14 -17.20 -7.02
C SER A 137 8.70 -18.43 -6.31
N ILE A 138 10.03 -18.56 -6.34
CA ILE A 138 10.78 -19.62 -5.68
C ILE A 138 11.64 -18.97 -4.58
N LEU A 139 11.55 -19.49 -3.36
CA LEU A 139 12.48 -19.13 -2.30
C LEU A 139 13.74 -19.99 -2.44
N LYS A 140 14.88 -19.34 -2.71
CA LYS A 140 16.19 -19.98 -2.76
C LYS A 140 17.08 -19.31 -1.72
N ASP A 141 17.51 -20.09 -0.73
CA ASP A 141 18.18 -19.58 0.47
C ASP A 141 17.31 -18.48 1.11
N ASP A 142 17.81 -17.25 1.20
CA ASP A 142 17.09 -16.09 1.75
C ASP A 142 16.58 -15.12 0.67
N THR A 143 16.41 -15.58 -0.56
CA THR A 143 15.99 -14.74 -1.70
C THR A 143 14.78 -15.33 -2.42
N TRP A 144 13.74 -14.54 -2.58
CA TRP A 144 12.63 -14.82 -3.49
C TRP A 144 13.03 -14.47 -4.91
N ILE A 145 12.83 -15.40 -5.85
CA ILE A 145 13.19 -15.26 -7.27
C ILE A 145 11.97 -15.52 -8.15
N TRP A 146 11.74 -14.68 -9.16
CA TRP A 146 10.70 -14.89 -10.18
C TRP A 146 11.12 -14.32 -11.54
N THR A 147 10.59 -14.89 -12.62
CA THR A 147 10.87 -14.44 -14.00
C THR A 147 10.14 -13.13 -14.34
N ALA A 148 10.75 -12.32 -15.20
CA ALA A 148 10.16 -11.09 -15.74
C ALA A 148 9.11 -11.30 -16.84
N HIS A 149 8.68 -12.53 -17.12
CA HIS A 149 7.68 -12.83 -18.15
C HIS A 149 6.25 -13.04 -17.60
N LYS A 150 6.08 -13.08 -16.28
CA LYS A 150 4.78 -13.27 -15.63
C LYS A 150 4.65 -12.39 -14.41
N SER A 151 3.40 -12.10 -14.04
CA SER A 151 3.11 -11.44 -12.78
C SER A 151 3.51 -12.30 -11.59
N VAL A 152 3.90 -11.65 -10.50
CA VAL A 152 4.13 -12.25 -9.19
C VAL A 152 3.20 -11.60 -8.18
N THR A 153 2.64 -12.40 -7.27
CA THR A 153 1.96 -11.87 -6.08
C THR A 153 2.64 -12.37 -4.81
N PHE A 154 3.02 -11.43 -3.95
CA PHE A 154 3.47 -11.70 -2.59
C PHE A 154 2.37 -11.35 -1.60
N VAL A 155 2.13 -12.25 -0.64
CA VAL A 155 1.25 -12.01 0.51
C VAL A 155 2.09 -12.02 1.77
N MET A 156 1.87 -11.04 2.64
CA MET A 156 2.70 -10.80 3.83
C MET A 156 1.82 -10.47 5.02
N GLU A 157 2.19 -10.99 6.18
CA GLU A 157 1.49 -10.79 7.45
C GLU A 157 2.54 -10.40 8.52
N PRO A 158 3.11 -9.19 8.44
CA PRO A 158 4.28 -8.82 9.24
C PRO A 158 4.01 -8.65 10.74
N PHE A 159 2.74 -8.61 11.13
CA PHE A 159 2.31 -8.49 12.52
C PHE A 159 1.64 -9.76 13.05
N GLU A 160 1.78 -10.90 12.36
CA GLU A 160 1.25 -12.18 12.85
C GLU A 160 1.89 -12.58 14.18
N ASN A 161 3.19 -12.27 14.35
CA ASN A 161 3.98 -12.65 15.53
C ASN A 161 4.31 -11.45 16.44
N ILE A 162 3.50 -10.39 16.42
CA ILE A 162 3.73 -9.23 17.29
C ILE A 162 3.54 -9.61 18.77
N PRO A 163 4.40 -9.16 19.70
CA PRO A 163 4.21 -9.44 21.13
C PRO A 163 2.88 -8.91 21.68
N ASP A 164 2.26 -9.68 22.58
CA ASP A 164 0.93 -9.38 23.15
C ASP A 164 0.85 -7.99 23.81
N GLU A 165 1.95 -7.53 24.42
CA GLU A 165 2.03 -6.21 25.04
C GLU A 165 1.71 -5.07 24.07
N TYR A 166 2.01 -5.23 22.77
CA TYR A 166 1.69 -4.22 21.76
C TYR A 166 0.25 -4.35 21.24
N LEU A 167 -0.37 -5.53 21.35
CA LEU A 167 -1.74 -5.77 20.88
C LEU A 167 -2.75 -4.94 21.69
N GLU A 168 -2.52 -4.72 22.98
CA GLU A 168 -3.36 -3.85 23.82
C GLU A 168 -3.37 -2.39 23.35
N HIS A 169 -2.31 -1.98 22.66
CA HIS A 169 -2.11 -0.64 22.11
C HIS A 169 -2.52 -0.52 20.64
N ARG A 170 -2.94 -1.63 20.00
CA ARG A 170 -3.44 -1.62 18.63
C ARG A 170 -4.72 -0.80 18.51
N ARG A 171 -4.75 0.14 17.57
CA ARG A 171 -5.91 0.99 17.27
C ARG A 171 -6.23 0.90 15.78
N SER A 172 -7.49 0.58 15.46
CA SER A 172 -7.98 0.61 14.07
C SER A 172 -7.93 2.04 13.53
N MET A 173 -7.63 2.18 12.23
CA MET A 173 -7.64 3.47 11.54
C MET A 173 -9.04 3.95 11.13
N LEU A 174 -10.05 3.08 11.19
CA LEU A 174 -11.40 3.45 10.77
C LEU A 174 -11.98 4.65 11.57
N PRO A 175 -11.88 4.74 12.91
CA PRO A 175 -12.39 5.89 13.66
C PRO A 175 -11.65 7.20 13.38
N TYR A 176 -10.37 7.13 13.01
CA TYR A 176 -9.58 8.31 12.63
C TYR A 176 -9.98 8.80 11.25
N TRP A 177 -10.17 7.88 10.31
CA TRP A 177 -10.61 8.21 8.95
C TRP A 177 -12.00 8.82 8.91
N LYS A 178 -12.96 8.27 9.67
CA LYS A 178 -14.31 8.84 9.80
C LYS A 178 -14.28 10.27 10.35
N ARG A 179 -13.52 10.51 11.42
CA ARG A 179 -13.36 11.86 12.00
C ARG A 179 -12.74 12.82 10.99
N TRP A 180 -11.75 12.37 10.23
CA TRP A 180 -11.17 13.17 9.16
C TRP A 180 -12.21 13.54 8.09
N GLN A 181 -13.04 12.58 7.64
CA GLN A 181 -14.11 12.82 6.67
C GLN A 181 -15.15 13.83 7.20
N GLU A 182 -15.55 13.71 8.47
CA GLU A 182 -16.50 14.61 9.13
C GLU A 182 -15.95 16.03 9.28
N SER A 183 -14.63 16.18 9.41
CA SER A 183 -13.94 17.47 9.55
C SER A 183 -13.72 18.21 8.23
N GLN A 184 -13.93 17.56 7.08
CA GLN A 184 -13.81 18.22 5.78
C GLN A 184 -14.97 19.20 5.58
N PRO A 185 -14.73 20.38 4.97
CA PRO A 185 -15.81 21.30 4.63
C PRO A 185 -16.86 20.58 3.79
N LYS A 186 -18.11 20.53 4.27
CA LYS A 186 -19.23 20.12 3.42
C LYS A 186 -19.38 21.18 2.34
N ILE A 187 -18.90 20.89 1.15
CA ILE A 187 -19.23 21.72 0.00
C ILE A 187 -20.71 21.44 -0.29
N ASP A 188 -21.58 22.36 0.10
CA ASP A 188 -23.01 22.32 -0.18
C ASP A 188 -23.24 22.45 -1.69
N TYR A 189 -23.20 21.31 -2.40
CA TYR A 189 -23.87 21.20 -3.68
C TYR A 189 -25.32 20.78 -3.42
N LEU A 190 -26.20 21.78 -3.36
CA LEU A 190 -27.63 21.61 -3.54
C LEU A 190 -27.90 20.90 -4.87
N SER A 191 -28.07 19.58 -4.87
CA SER A 191 -29.18 18.86 -5.54
C SER A 191 -28.92 17.35 -5.63
N LYS A 192 -29.90 16.59 -5.10
CA LYS A 192 -30.32 15.24 -5.49
C LYS A 192 -29.27 14.28 -6.07
N ASN A 193 -28.57 13.55 -5.21
CA ASN A 193 -28.61 12.08 -5.12
C ASN A 193 -27.57 11.63 -4.09
N SER A 194 -28.05 10.99 -3.04
CA SER A 194 -27.28 10.49 -1.91
C SER A 194 -26.41 9.29 -2.31
N GLN A 195 -25.16 9.56 -2.67
CA GLN A 195 -24.00 8.67 -2.47
C GLN A 195 -22.76 9.55 -2.61
N LEU A 196 -22.15 9.89 -1.48
CA LEU A 196 -20.93 10.67 -1.43
C LEU A 196 -19.75 9.79 -1.86
N ASP A 197 -19.61 9.70 -3.19
CA ASP A 197 -18.45 9.19 -3.90
C ASP A 197 -17.31 10.23 -3.82
N LEU A 198 -16.58 10.22 -2.72
CA LEU A 198 -15.31 10.94 -2.58
C LEU A 198 -14.21 9.88 -2.40
N CYS A 199 -13.40 9.73 -3.46
CA CYS A 199 -12.50 8.59 -3.80
C CYS A 199 -13.11 7.43 -4.62
N PHE A 200 -14.39 7.48 -5.02
CA PHE A 200 -14.99 6.44 -5.83
C PHE A 200 -14.98 6.82 -7.31
N PHE A 201 -14.20 6.08 -8.10
CA PHE A 201 -14.48 5.90 -9.52
C PHE A 201 -14.67 4.41 -9.74
N ASN A 202 -15.91 4.03 -10.02
CA ASN A 202 -16.26 2.78 -10.69
C ASN A 202 -15.38 2.64 -11.93
N SER A 203 -14.59 1.57 -12.00
CA SER A 203 -14.10 1.06 -13.27
C SER A 203 -14.97 -0.14 -13.60
N PHE A 204 -15.94 0.12 -14.47
CA PHE A 204 -16.37 -0.76 -15.57
C PHE A 204 -16.21 -2.27 -15.37
N LEU A 205 -17.35 -2.93 -15.22
CA LEU A 205 -17.55 -4.26 -15.78
C LEU A 205 -17.21 -4.22 -17.27
N ILE A 206 -16.08 -4.81 -17.65
CA ILE A 206 -15.92 -5.36 -19.00
C ILE A 206 -16.53 -6.77 -18.93
N SER A 207 -17.74 -6.93 -19.45
CA SER A 207 -18.13 -8.16 -20.10
C SER A 207 -19.05 -7.78 -21.27
N GLU A 208 -18.43 -7.62 -22.43
CA GLU A 208 -19.17 -7.66 -23.70
C GLU A 208 -19.78 -9.04 -23.89
N SER A 209 -20.98 -9.02 -24.44
CA SER A 209 -21.74 -10.14 -24.96
C SER A 209 -20.95 -10.96 -25.97
N PHE A 210 -20.98 -12.28 -25.81
CA PHE A 210 -21.09 -13.26 -26.90
C PHE A 210 -22.02 -14.39 -26.44
#